data_AF-A0A2E4S4D4-F1
#
_entry.id   AF-A0A2E4S4D4-F1
#
_cell.length_a   1.000
_cell.length_b   1.000
_cell.length_c   1.000
_cell.angle_alpha   90.00
_cell.angle_beta   90.00
_cell.angle_gamma   90.00
#
_symmetry.space_group_name_H-M   'P 1'
#
loop_
_entity.id
_entity.type
_entity.pdbx_description
1 polymer ?
#
loop_
_entity_poly.entity_id
_entity_poly.type
_entity_poly.pdbx_seq_one_letter_code
_entity_poly.pdbx_strand_id
1 'polypeptide(L)'
;MASKYKSLAALGLSTTLLGGLVACSNETPETTPAPSETAAPEEAETPAAEAPDTQADTGSYAMAGGEGEGEGGEGEGGEGGVNIAAAAEDPAVYRSALAVVEAHIRAGIDALDAGERRPAGEMFAHPVSEILMDFEPVLTQQGVEPFAQKLSDASAAVFADESAEDLRARAEDIIDTIRAASEKAPEGSDSDAIVEAKVVADQIDRAVAQYSSATNTDAYEPYLDGYGFYSTASALLEDHRAAIEAEAPDFTEQADTVLAQLADAYPTANRPETLDADASAMTAANSELQLMVSGL
;
A
#
# COMPACT_ATOMS: atom_id res chain seq x y z
N MET A 1 -11.76 34.01 -38.40
CA MET A 1 -13.10 33.61 -37.94
C MET A 1 -13.00 33.41 -36.44
N ALA A 2 -13.61 34.31 -35.66
CA ALA A 2 -13.54 34.28 -34.20
C ALA A 2 -14.86 33.73 -33.66
N SER A 3 -14.82 32.55 -33.02
CA SER A 3 -16.00 31.98 -32.36
C SER A 3 -16.04 32.44 -30.91
N LYS A 4 -17.17 33.07 -30.54
CA LYS A 4 -17.52 33.48 -29.18
C LYS A 4 -18.29 32.32 -28.55
N TYR A 5 -17.84 31.82 -27.41
CA TYR A 5 -18.70 31.05 -26.51
C TYR A 5 -18.78 31.76 -25.16
N LYS A 6 -20.02 32.05 -24.78
CA LYS A 6 -20.43 32.69 -23.52
C LYS A 6 -20.46 31.61 -22.45
N SER A 7 -19.76 31.82 -21.34
CA SER A 7 -19.93 31.02 -20.12
C SER A 7 -21.09 31.61 -19.31
N LEU A 8 -22.09 30.78 -19.01
CA LEU A 8 -23.20 31.10 -18.11
C LEU A 8 -22.89 30.46 -16.76
N ALA A 9 -22.68 31.31 -15.77
CA ALA A 9 -22.68 30.94 -14.36
C ALA A 9 -24.10 30.49 -13.94
N ALA A 10 -24.17 29.41 -13.18
CA ALA A 10 -25.36 29.04 -12.42
C ALA A 10 -24.93 28.73 -10.98
N LEU A 11 -25.12 29.73 -10.11
CA LEU A 11 -25.21 29.53 -8.66
C LEU A 11 -26.50 28.77 -8.35
N GLY A 12 -26.42 27.80 -7.44
CA GLY A 12 -27.57 27.12 -6.86
C GLY A 12 -27.32 26.77 -5.40
N LEU A 13 -27.44 27.77 -4.52
CA LEU A 13 -27.49 27.60 -3.07
C LEU A 13 -28.97 27.66 -2.65
N SER A 14 -29.52 26.64 -2.00
CA SER A 14 -30.74 26.78 -1.17
C SER A 14 -30.91 25.61 -0.20
N THR A 15 -30.82 25.98 1.07
CA THR A 15 -31.14 25.27 2.30
C THR A 15 -32.62 24.91 2.39
N THR A 16 -32.96 23.80 3.06
CA THR A 16 -34.19 23.71 3.87
C THR A 16 -34.04 22.67 4.98
N LEU A 17 -34.15 23.14 6.22
CA LEU A 17 -34.28 22.39 7.47
C LEU A 17 -35.71 22.60 8.00
N LEU A 18 -36.45 21.53 8.29
CA LEU A 18 -37.66 21.43 9.13
C LEU A 18 -37.93 19.91 9.24
N GLY A 19 -38.07 19.21 10.37
CA GLY A 19 -38.53 19.55 11.71
C GLY A 19 -39.71 18.62 12.06
N GLY A 20 -39.62 17.80 13.12
CA GLY A 20 -40.75 17.00 13.61
C GLY A 20 -40.41 15.89 14.64
N LEU A 21 -40.65 16.18 15.92
CA LEU A 21 -40.70 15.24 17.06
C LEU A 21 -42.17 14.88 17.38
N VAL A 22 -42.47 13.62 17.71
CA VAL A 22 -43.53 13.07 18.62
C VAL A 22 -43.34 11.52 18.65
N ALA A 23 -43.56 10.68 19.67
CA ALA A 23 -43.53 10.65 21.14
C ALA A 23 -44.03 9.25 21.59
N CYS A 24 -43.51 8.73 22.72
CA CYS A 24 -44.11 7.82 23.74
C CYS A 24 -44.47 6.35 23.38
N SER A 25 -43.84 5.34 24.03
CA SER A 25 -44.30 4.56 25.23
C SER A 25 -44.83 3.16 24.83
N ASN A 26 -44.72 2.04 25.57
CA ASN A 26 -44.15 1.64 26.87
C ASN A 26 -44.14 0.08 26.93
N GLU A 27 -43.39 -0.49 27.89
CA GLU A 27 -43.63 -1.76 28.64
C GLU A 27 -43.25 -3.17 28.11
N THR A 28 -42.33 -3.79 28.87
CA THR A 28 -42.10 -5.24 29.12
C THR A 28 -43.01 -5.72 30.28
N PRO A 29 -43.28 -7.03 30.56
CA PRO A 29 -42.29 -7.96 31.13
C PRO A 29 -42.42 -9.46 30.72
N GLU A 30 -41.44 -10.25 31.19
CA GLU A 30 -41.14 -11.67 30.96
C GLU A 30 -42.16 -12.72 31.46
N THR A 31 -42.06 -13.97 30.97
CA THR A 31 -41.82 -15.22 31.77
C THR A 31 -41.73 -16.51 30.89
N THR A 32 -40.73 -17.35 31.18
CA THR A 32 -40.41 -18.74 30.69
C THR A 32 -41.12 -19.82 31.57
N PRO A 33 -40.89 -21.17 31.52
CA PRO A 33 -40.30 -22.12 30.53
C PRO A 33 -41.01 -23.53 30.36
N ALA A 34 -40.53 -24.33 29.38
CA ALA A 34 -40.30 -25.82 29.22
C ALA A 34 -41.30 -26.90 29.76
N PRO A 35 -41.34 -28.18 29.24
CA PRO A 35 -40.27 -29.24 29.24
C PRO A 35 -40.10 -29.97 27.86
N SER A 36 -39.03 -30.70 27.44
CA SER A 36 -38.13 -31.77 27.93
C SER A 36 -38.67 -33.23 27.85
N GLU A 37 -38.08 -34.09 27.00
CA GLU A 37 -37.68 -35.53 27.21
C GLU A 37 -36.98 -36.09 25.93
N THR A 38 -35.69 -36.52 25.91
CA THR A 38 -35.08 -37.87 26.25
C THR A 38 -35.37 -38.96 25.18
N ALA A 39 -34.53 -39.90 24.71
CA ALA A 39 -33.09 -40.22 24.61
C ALA A 39 -32.93 -41.38 23.58
N ALA A 40 -31.68 -41.75 23.24
CA ALA A 40 -31.21 -42.77 22.27
C ALA A 40 -31.58 -44.25 22.57
N PRO A 41 -31.20 -45.24 21.71
CA PRO A 41 -29.85 -45.84 21.80
C PRO A 41 -29.18 -46.29 20.47
N GLU A 42 -27.88 -46.63 20.60
CA GLU A 42 -26.92 -47.22 19.65
C GLU A 42 -27.28 -48.65 19.16
N GLU A 43 -26.77 -49.06 17.98
CA GLU A 43 -25.80 -50.17 17.84
C GLU A 43 -25.19 -50.25 16.42
N ALA A 44 -23.97 -50.78 16.37
CA ALA A 44 -22.99 -50.73 15.29
C ALA A 44 -23.05 -51.92 14.32
N GLU A 45 -22.65 -51.71 13.04
CA GLU A 45 -21.95 -52.72 12.22
C GLU A 45 -21.04 -52.05 11.18
N THR A 46 -19.75 -52.39 11.20
CA THR A 46 -18.80 -52.22 10.08
C THR A 46 -18.87 -53.43 9.14
N PRO A 47 -18.62 -53.26 7.82
CA PRO A 47 -17.32 -53.73 7.34
C PRO A 47 -16.67 -52.94 6.17
N ALA A 48 -15.34 -52.94 6.22
CA ALA A 48 -14.37 -53.04 5.12
C ALA A 48 -14.26 -51.96 4.02
N ALA A 49 -13.13 -51.24 4.12
CA ALA A 49 -12.13 -51.01 3.07
C ALA A 49 -12.57 -50.38 1.74
N GLU A 50 -12.33 -49.08 1.61
CA GLU A 50 -11.83 -48.44 0.39
C GLU A 50 -10.92 -47.26 0.81
N ALA A 51 -9.74 -47.17 0.20
CA ALA A 51 -8.84 -46.03 0.37
C ALA A 51 -9.40 -44.81 -0.36
N PRO A 52 -9.35 -43.59 0.19
CA PRO A 52 -9.49 -42.40 -0.61
C PRO A 52 -8.11 -41.90 -1.03
N ASP A 53 -7.97 -41.74 -2.35
CA ASP A 53 -7.01 -40.86 -2.99
C ASP A 53 -6.81 -39.58 -2.17
N THR A 54 -5.56 -39.29 -1.82
CA THR A 54 -5.13 -37.95 -1.46
C THR A 54 -5.20 -37.07 -2.69
N GLN A 55 -6.40 -36.58 -2.99
CA GLN A 55 -6.56 -35.40 -3.82
C GLN A 55 -6.28 -34.22 -2.90
N ALA A 56 -5.10 -33.63 -3.07
CA ALA A 56 -4.78 -32.33 -2.51
C ALA A 56 -5.87 -31.36 -3.00
N ASP A 57 -6.76 -30.99 -2.09
CA ASP A 57 -7.62 -29.83 -2.22
C ASP A 57 -6.68 -28.62 -2.17
N THR A 58 -6.13 -28.27 -3.33
CA THR A 58 -5.58 -26.93 -3.56
C THR A 58 -6.79 -26.01 -3.58
N GLY A 59 -7.30 -25.71 -2.38
CA GLY A 59 -8.28 -24.69 -2.16
C GLY A 59 -7.71 -23.40 -2.71
N SER A 60 -8.15 -23.05 -3.91
CA SER A 60 -7.96 -21.72 -4.45
C SER A 60 -8.58 -20.76 -3.43
N TYR A 61 -7.74 -20.12 -2.64
CA TYR A 61 -8.10 -18.88 -1.98
C TYR A 61 -8.40 -17.91 -3.12
N ALA A 62 -9.66 -17.90 -3.56
CA ALA A 62 -10.19 -16.86 -4.39
C ALA A 62 -10.00 -15.59 -3.58
N MET A 63 -8.94 -14.86 -3.89
CA MET A 63 -8.73 -13.50 -3.43
C MET A 63 -10.01 -12.77 -3.79
N ALA A 64 -10.82 -12.44 -2.78
CA ALA A 64 -11.96 -11.56 -2.95
C ALA A 64 -11.43 -10.14 -3.14
N GLY A 65 -10.70 -9.92 -4.25
CA GLY A 65 -10.56 -8.61 -4.84
C GLY A 65 -11.94 -8.22 -5.33
N GLY A 66 -12.51 -7.17 -4.75
CA GLY A 66 -13.77 -6.63 -5.22
C GLY A 66 -13.66 -6.34 -6.72
N GLU A 67 -14.53 -6.98 -7.50
CA GLU A 67 -14.68 -6.70 -8.93
C GLU A 67 -15.22 -5.27 -9.10
N GLY A 68 -14.30 -4.30 -9.13
CA GLY A 68 -14.54 -2.98 -9.69
C GLY A 68 -14.24 -3.04 -11.18
N GLU A 69 -15.26 -3.35 -12.00
CA GLU A 69 -15.22 -2.99 -13.42
C GLU A 69 -15.30 -1.46 -13.53
N GLY A 70 -14.14 -0.81 -13.47
CA GLY A 70 -13.97 0.61 -13.73
C GLY A 70 -13.12 0.77 -14.99
N GLU A 71 -13.75 1.24 -16.07
CA GLU A 71 -13.00 1.88 -17.16
C GLU A 71 -12.08 2.95 -16.58
N GLY A 72 -10.83 2.99 -17.04
CA GLY A 72 -9.76 3.88 -16.60
C GLY A 72 -10.25 5.22 -16.04
N GLY A 73 -10.28 5.28 -14.72
CA GLY A 73 -10.66 6.44 -13.94
C GLY A 73 -9.57 6.66 -12.91
N GLU A 74 -8.90 7.80 -13.03
CA GLU A 74 -8.17 8.54 -12.00
C GLU A 74 -7.90 7.76 -10.71
N GLY A 75 -6.69 7.17 -10.61
CA GLY A 75 -6.26 6.37 -9.47
C GLY A 75 -6.54 7.09 -8.15
N GLU A 76 -7.37 6.46 -7.32
CA GLU A 76 -7.65 6.94 -5.98
C GLU A 76 -6.34 6.91 -5.17
N GLY A 77 -5.89 8.10 -4.75
CA GLY A 77 -4.92 8.31 -3.68
C GLY A 77 -3.54 7.69 -3.88
N GLY A 78 -2.66 8.32 -4.67
CA GLY A 78 -1.19 8.26 -4.49
C GLY A 78 -0.46 6.92 -4.72
N GLU A 79 -1.15 5.79 -4.82
CA GLU A 79 -0.55 4.45 -4.95
C GLU A 79 -0.59 3.97 -6.39
N GLY A 80 -1.70 4.26 -7.06
CA GLY A 80 -1.90 3.97 -8.47
C GLY A 80 -1.03 4.82 -9.38
N GLY A 81 -0.25 4.16 -10.24
CA GLY A 81 0.35 4.79 -11.41
C GLY A 81 1.86 4.92 -11.34
N VAL A 82 2.57 3.81 -11.48
CA VAL A 82 3.87 3.86 -12.14
C VAL A 82 3.60 4.10 -13.63
N ASN A 83 4.22 5.12 -14.20
CA ASN A 83 4.16 5.31 -15.65
C ASN A 83 5.02 4.22 -16.32
N ILE A 84 4.43 3.07 -16.62
CA ILE A 84 5.11 1.89 -17.18
C ILE A 84 5.87 2.22 -18.47
N ALA A 85 5.31 3.09 -19.31
CA ALA A 85 5.97 3.53 -20.54
C ALA A 85 7.25 4.33 -20.24
N ALA A 86 7.20 5.22 -19.25
CA ALA A 86 8.39 5.95 -18.82
C ALA A 86 9.40 5.03 -18.11
N ALA A 87 8.93 4.06 -17.30
CA ALA A 87 9.78 3.12 -16.59
C ALA A 87 10.62 2.23 -17.52
N ALA A 88 10.20 2.04 -18.78
CA ALA A 88 10.98 1.32 -19.77
C ALA A 88 12.21 2.11 -20.28
N GLU A 89 12.22 3.44 -20.10
CA GLU A 89 13.21 4.35 -20.66
C GLU A 89 13.95 5.19 -19.60
N ASP A 90 13.38 5.36 -18.41
CA ASP A 90 13.88 6.23 -17.35
C ASP A 90 14.26 5.40 -16.11
N PRO A 91 15.54 5.40 -15.70
CA PRO A 91 15.99 4.65 -14.53
C PRO A 91 15.34 5.09 -13.23
N ALA A 92 15.02 6.37 -13.07
CA ALA A 92 14.37 6.87 -11.85
C ALA A 92 12.94 6.32 -11.77
N VAL A 93 12.18 6.35 -12.86
CA VAL A 93 10.81 5.81 -12.87
C VAL A 93 10.82 4.28 -12.67
N TYR A 94 11.78 3.57 -13.26
CA TYR A 94 11.97 2.13 -13.05
C TYR A 94 12.27 1.80 -11.58
N ARG A 95 13.23 2.49 -10.97
CA ARG A 95 13.62 2.25 -9.57
C ARG A 95 12.54 2.70 -8.59
N SER A 96 11.80 3.78 -8.87
CA SER A 96 10.63 4.18 -8.08
C SER A 96 9.54 3.11 -8.05
N ALA A 97 9.25 2.47 -9.20
CA ALA A 97 8.29 1.36 -9.25
C ALA A 97 8.68 0.22 -8.30
N LEU A 98 9.95 -0.14 -8.28
CA LEU A 98 10.49 -1.17 -7.40
C LEU A 98 10.53 -0.72 -5.94
N ALA A 99 10.84 0.54 -5.66
CA ALA A 99 10.81 1.12 -4.32
C ALA A 99 9.39 1.13 -3.71
N VAL A 100 8.35 1.37 -4.53
CA VAL A 100 6.95 1.21 -4.09
C VAL A 100 6.67 -0.22 -3.64
N VAL A 101 7.17 -1.22 -4.37
CA VAL A 101 7.03 -2.62 -3.95
C VAL A 101 7.77 -2.87 -2.63
N GLU A 102 9.01 -2.41 -2.49
CA GLU A 102 9.79 -2.56 -1.25
C GLU A 102 9.12 -1.88 -0.04
N ALA A 103 8.50 -0.71 -0.24
CA ALA A 103 7.76 0.02 0.79
C ALA A 103 6.63 -0.81 1.40
N HIS A 104 5.84 -1.49 0.57
CA HIS A 104 4.79 -2.39 1.03
C HIS A 104 5.35 -3.56 1.84
N ILE A 105 6.45 -4.18 1.38
CA ILE A 105 7.06 -5.31 2.09
C ILE A 105 7.56 -4.90 3.48
N ARG A 106 8.21 -3.73 3.59
CA ARG A 106 8.66 -3.16 4.86
C ARG A 106 7.47 -2.87 5.78
N ALA A 107 6.44 -2.20 5.27
CA ALA A 107 5.23 -1.92 6.03
C ALA A 107 4.54 -3.21 6.53
N GLY A 108 4.47 -4.24 5.69
CA GLY A 108 3.89 -5.53 6.04
C GLY A 108 4.62 -6.23 7.18
N ILE A 109 5.95 -6.25 7.17
CA ILE A 109 6.74 -6.84 8.28
C ILE A 109 6.57 -6.03 9.57
N ASP A 110 6.60 -4.70 9.50
CA ASP A 110 6.43 -3.88 10.69
C ASP A 110 5.00 -3.98 11.25
N ALA A 111 4.00 -4.17 10.38
CA ALA A 111 2.63 -4.48 10.79
C ALA A 111 2.54 -5.87 11.47
N LEU A 112 3.25 -6.90 10.99
CA LEU A 112 3.34 -8.19 11.70
C LEU A 112 3.92 -8.02 13.10
N ASP A 113 4.97 -7.22 13.24
CA ASP A 113 5.64 -6.97 14.51
C ASP A 113 4.77 -6.16 15.48
N ALA A 114 3.86 -5.36 14.93
CA ALA A 114 2.79 -4.70 15.67
C ALA A 114 1.61 -5.62 16.03
N GLY A 115 1.56 -6.85 15.51
CA GLY A 115 0.45 -7.80 15.72
C GLY A 115 -0.69 -7.67 14.70
N GLU A 116 -0.53 -6.82 13.68
CA GLU A 116 -1.52 -6.51 12.66
C GLU A 116 -1.41 -7.47 11.46
N ARG A 117 -1.72 -8.74 11.69
CA ARG A 117 -1.47 -9.81 10.72
C ARG A 117 -2.27 -9.70 9.42
N ARG A 118 -3.55 -9.32 9.48
CA ARG A 118 -4.35 -9.16 8.24
C ARG A 118 -3.81 -8.01 7.38
N PRO A 119 -3.64 -6.78 7.92
CA PRO A 119 -3.02 -5.68 7.17
C PRO A 119 -1.67 -6.05 6.59
N ALA A 120 -0.83 -6.79 7.35
CA ALA A 120 0.44 -7.26 6.81
C ALA A 120 0.29 -8.15 5.56
N GLY A 121 -0.67 -9.09 5.57
CA GLY A 121 -0.94 -9.95 4.42
C GLY A 121 -1.42 -9.17 3.21
N GLU A 122 -2.19 -8.11 3.43
CA GLU A 122 -2.66 -7.17 2.41
C GLU A 122 -1.47 -6.40 1.79
N MET A 123 -0.53 -5.91 2.61
CA MET A 123 0.70 -5.25 2.12
C MET A 123 1.54 -6.14 1.18
N PHE A 124 1.60 -7.45 1.41
CA PHE A 124 2.27 -8.35 0.44
C PHE A 124 1.49 -8.48 -0.88
N ALA A 125 0.17 -8.28 -0.88
CA ALA A 125 -0.68 -8.48 -2.05
C ALA A 125 -0.82 -7.24 -2.94
N HIS A 126 -0.98 -6.04 -2.36
CA HIS A 126 -1.21 -4.78 -3.07
C HIS A 126 -0.28 -4.54 -4.27
N PRO A 127 1.06 -4.60 -4.11
CA PRO A 127 1.98 -4.33 -5.21
C PRO A 127 1.88 -5.33 -6.36
N VAL A 128 1.27 -6.51 -6.18
CA VAL A 128 1.06 -7.47 -7.28
C VAL A 128 0.12 -6.89 -8.32
N SER A 129 -1.07 -6.44 -7.93
CA SER A 129 -2.06 -5.89 -8.84
C SER A 129 -1.79 -4.45 -9.24
N GLU A 130 -1.18 -3.67 -8.36
CA GLU A 130 -1.00 -2.23 -8.58
C GLU A 130 0.25 -1.90 -9.41
N ILE A 131 1.28 -2.74 -9.30
CA ILE A 131 2.59 -2.47 -9.89
C ILE A 131 3.03 -3.64 -10.77
N LEU A 132 3.23 -4.82 -10.18
CA LEU A 132 3.97 -5.89 -10.82
C LEU A 132 3.25 -6.49 -12.03
N MET A 133 1.92 -6.57 -12.03
CA MET A 133 1.15 -7.10 -13.16
C MET A 133 1.39 -6.29 -14.44
N ASP A 134 1.33 -4.96 -14.34
CA ASP A 134 1.55 -4.07 -15.49
C ASP A 134 3.04 -3.82 -15.77
N PHE A 135 3.89 -3.97 -14.76
CA PHE A 135 5.34 -3.74 -14.85
C PHE A 135 6.15 -4.96 -15.32
N GLU A 136 5.59 -6.17 -15.25
CA GLU A 136 6.24 -7.43 -15.68
C GLU A 136 6.85 -7.36 -17.09
N PRO A 137 6.19 -6.77 -18.11
CA PRO A 137 6.80 -6.65 -19.44
C PRO A 137 8.09 -5.82 -19.44
N VAL A 138 8.17 -4.78 -18.61
CA VAL A 138 9.37 -3.94 -18.48
C VAL A 138 10.47 -4.69 -17.73
N LEU A 139 10.15 -5.37 -16.64
CA LEU A 139 11.09 -6.27 -15.94
C LEU A 139 11.70 -7.30 -16.89
N THR A 140 10.86 -7.99 -17.65
CA THR A 140 11.29 -9.01 -18.62
C THR A 140 12.19 -8.43 -19.71
N GLN A 141 11.86 -7.23 -20.22
CA GLN A 141 12.70 -6.54 -21.20
C GLN A 141 14.10 -6.23 -20.64
N GLN A 142 14.21 -5.90 -19.36
CA GLN A 142 15.48 -5.68 -18.66
C GLN A 142 16.19 -6.97 -18.22
N GLY A 143 15.63 -8.14 -18.57
CA GLY A 143 16.20 -9.45 -18.23
C GLY A 143 16.01 -9.83 -16.76
N VAL A 144 14.99 -9.27 -16.09
CA VAL A 144 14.57 -9.65 -14.75
C VAL A 144 13.49 -10.72 -14.87
N GLU A 145 13.66 -11.81 -14.11
CA GLU A 145 12.63 -12.86 -14.01
C GLU A 145 11.41 -12.34 -13.22
N PRO A 146 10.18 -12.61 -13.67
CA PRO A 146 8.98 -12.21 -12.93
C PRO A 146 8.98 -12.78 -11.51
N PHE A 147 8.66 -11.93 -10.53
CA PHE A 147 8.71 -12.30 -9.10
C PHE A 147 7.40 -12.03 -8.34
N ALA A 148 6.32 -11.63 -9.03
CA ALA A 148 5.01 -11.38 -8.41
C ALA A 148 4.49 -12.57 -7.58
N GLN A 149 4.78 -13.80 -8.01
CA GLN A 149 4.39 -15.00 -7.26
C GLN A 149 5.02 -15.07 -5.87
N LYS A 150 6.25 -14.55 -5.66
CA LYS A 150 6.87 -14.51 -4.33
C LYS A 150 6.03 -13.71 -3.34
N LEU A 151 5.47 -12.58 -3.81
CA LEU A 151 4.62 -11.70 -3.03
C LEU A 151 3.25 -12.34 -2.74
N SER A 152 2.64 -12.97 -3.75
CA SER A 152 1.39 -13.74 -3.55
C SER A 152 1.59 -14.89 -2.55
N ASP A 153 2.71 -15.60 -2.62
CA ASP A 153 3.04 -16.68 -1.69
C ASP A 153 3.29 -16.16 -0.26
N ALA A 154 3.94 -15.00 -0.12
CA ALA A 154 4.13 -14.35 1.17
C ALA A 154 2.80 -13.90 1.79
N SER A 155 1.90 -13.30 1.00
CA SER A 155 0.55 -12.96 1.45
C SER A 155 -0.23 -14.20 1.92
N ALA A 156 -0.23 -15.28 1.11
CA ALA A 156 -0.89 -16.53 1.47
C ALA A 156 -0.29 -17.16 2.75
N ALA A 157 1.03 -17.12 2.89
CA ALA A 157 1.73 -17.57 4.10
C ALA A 157 1.33 -16.79 5.35
N VAL A 158 1.17 -15.46 5.22
CA VAL A 158 0.64 -14.64 6.32
C VAL A 158 -0.72 -15.16 6.75
N PHE A 159 -1.65 -15.44 5.83
CA PHE A 159 -2.98 -15.96 6.17
C PHE A 159 -2.99 -17.41 6.64
N ALA A 160 -1.97 -18.19 6.29
CA ALA A 160 -1.78 -19.58 6.73
C ALA A 160 -1.15 -19.72 8.13
N ASP A 161 -0.98 -18.62 8.87
CA ASP A 161 -0.36 -18.63 10.21
C ASP A 161 1.09 -19.15 10.21
N GLU A 162 1.86 -18.89 9.14
CA GLU A 162 3.28 -19.17 9.14
C GLU A 162 4.02 -18.35 10.22
N SER A 163 5.17 -18.83 10.68
CA SER A 163 5.89 -18.20 11.78
C SER A 163 6.44 -16.83 11.40
N ALA A 164 6.57 -15.93 12.38
CA ALA A 164 7.17 -14.62 12.16
C ALA A 164 8.65 -14.67 11.72
N GLU A 165 9.35 -15.79 11.98
CA GLU A 165 10.71 -16.01 11.47
C GLU A 165 10.67 -16.32 9.97
N ASP A 166 9.81 -17.24 9.54
CA ASP A 166 9.66 -17.62 8.13
C ASP A 166 9.14 -16.45 7.28
N LEU A 167 8.18 -15.68 7.80
CA LEU A 167 7.63 -14.51 7.11
C LEU A 167 8.69 -13.41 6.92
N ARG A 168 9.59 -13.19 7.90
CA ARG A 168 10.72 -12.27 7.74
C ARG A 168 11.71 -12.77 6.69
N ALA A 169 12.05 -14.06 6.70
CA ALA A 169 12.93 -14.64 5.70
C ALA A 169 12.38 -14.49 4.27
N ARG A 170 11.05 -14.63 4.08
CA ARG A 170 10.40 -14.36 2.79
C ARG A 170 10.48 -12.90 2.39
N ALA A 171 10.22 -11.98 3.32
CA ALA A 171 10.32 -10.55 3.05
C ALA A 171 11.75 -10.15 2.67
N GLU A 172 12.76 -10.67 3.36
CA GLU A 172 14.18 -10.46 3.03
C GLU A 172 14.50 -10.96 1.61
N ASP A 173 14.07 -12.18 1.25
CA ASP A 173 14.25 -12.73 -0.12
C ASP A 173 13.55 -11.90 -1.19
N ILE A 174 12.36 -11.34 -0.89
CA ILE A 174 11.65 -10.43 -1.80
C ILE A 174 12.42 -9.12 -1.95
N ILE A 175 12.87 -8.50 -0.85
CA ILE A 175 13.64 -7.24 -0.89
C ILE A 175 14.94 -7.43 -1.66
N ASP A 176 15.66 -8.54 -1.43
CA ASP A 176 16.87 -8.86 -2.19
C ASP A 176 16.57 -9.05 -3.69
N THR A 177 15.44 -9.65 -4.04
CA THR A 177 14.98 -9.77 -5.43
C THR A 177 14.70 -8.40 -6.05
N ILE A 178 14.03 -7.51 -5.32
CA ILE A 178 13.72 -6.14 -5.76
C ILE A 178 15.00 -5.32 -5.99
N ARG A 179 15.98 -5.44 -5.09
CA ARG A 179 17.28 -4.76 -5.21
C ARG A 179 18.07 -5.27 -6.40
N ALA A 180 18.11 -6.59 -6.62
CA ALA A 180 18.74 -7.18 -7.80
C ALA A 180 18.04 -6.75 -9.10
N ALA A 181 16.72 -6.59 -9.08
CA ALA A 181 15.97 -6.04 -10.22
C ALA A 181 16.31 -4.56 -10.46
N SER A 182 16.49 -3.78 -9.40
CA SER A 182 16.84 -2.34 -9.48
C SER A 182 18.19 -2.08 -10.18
N GLU A 183 19.13 -3.02 -10.06
CA GLU A 183 20.41 -3.00 -10.81
C GLU A 183 20.23 -3.20 -12.33
N LYS A 184 19.03 -3.59 -12.79
CA LYS A 184 18.68 -3.76 -14.20
C LYS A 184 17.89 -2.59 -14.77
N ALA A 185 17.83 -1.47 -14.06
CA ALA A 185 17.21 -0.25 -14.59
C ALA A 185 17.79 0.13 -15.97
N PRO A 186 16.98 0.70 -16.88
CA PRO A 186 17.46 1.18 -18.17
C PRO A 186 18.59 2.22 -17.98
N GLU A 187 19.46 2.35 -18.97
CA GLU A 187 20.47 3.41 -18.96
C GLU A 187 19.81 4.79 -19.09
N GLY A 188 20.24 5.75 -18.28
CA GLY A 188 19.80 7.15 -18.34
C GLY A 188 20.96 8.13 -18.50
N SER A 189 20.64 9.42 -18.64
CA SER A 189 21.65 10.48 -18.68
C SER A 189 22.15 10.92 -17.30
N ASP A 190 21.35 10.66 -16.27
CA ASP A 190 21.62 11.10 -14.91
C ASP A 190 22.66 10.19 -14.24
N SER A 191 23.37 10.74 -13.26
CA SER A 191 24.21 9.92 -12.40
C SER A 191 23.34 9.02 -11.52
N ASP A 192 23.90 7.91 -11.03
CA ASP A 192 23.19 7.06 -10.06
C ASP A 192 22.74 7.86 -8.82
N ALA A 193 23.54 8.83 -8.37
CA ALA A 193 23.17 9.68 -7.24
C ALA A 193 21.90 10.52 -7.51
N ILE A 194 21.79 11.10 -8.70
CA ILE A 194 20.60 11.87 -9.10
C ILE A 194 19.39 10.95 -9.33
N VAL A 195 19.59 9.75 -9.87
CA VAL A 195 18.53 8.74 -9.97
C VAL A 195 18.00 8.40 -8.58
N GLU A 196 18.86 8.10 -7.60
CA GLU A 196 18.42 7.79 -6.23
C GLU A 196 17.75 8.98 -5.54
N ALA A 197 18.23 10.21 -5.78
CA ALA A 197 17.53 11.41 -5.30
C ALA A 197 16.09 11.50 -5.83
N LYS A 198 15.88 11.17 -7.11
CA LYS A 198 14.54 11.12 -7.74
C LYS A 198 13.66 10.03 -7.13
N VAL A 199 14.22 8.86 -6.83
CA VAL A 199 13.48 7.77 -6.17
C VAL A 199 13.09 8.18 -4.75
N VAL A 200 14.01 8.75 -3.96
CA VAL A 200 13.72 9.27 -2.62
C VAL A 200 12.60 10.31 -2.67
N ALA A 201 12.64 11.23 -3.64
CA ALA A 201 11.61 12.25 -3.80
C ALA A 201 10.23 11.67 -4.13
N ASP A 202 10.16 10.65 -5.00
CA ASP A 202 8.90 9.95 -5.33
C ASP A 202 8.32 9.26 -4.09
N GLN A 203 9.14 8.56 -3.30
CA GLN A 203 8.68 7.91 -2.09
C GLN A 203 8.19 8.92 -1.03
N ILE A 204 8.87 10.06 -0.89
CA ILE A 204 8.40 11.16 -0.03
C ILE A 204 7.05 11.71 -0.52
N ASP A 205 6.88 11.93 -1.82
CA ASP A 205 5.63 12.45 -2.39
C ASP A 205 4.45 11.54 -2.07
N ARG A 206 4.65 10.23 -2.26
CA ARG A 206 3.65 9.19 -1.96
C ARG A 206 3.34 9.12 -0.46
N ALA A 207 4.35 9.17 0.40
CA ALA A 207 4.14 9.20 1.85
C ALA A 207 3.30 10.41 2.29
N VAL A 208 3.57 11.60 1.74
CA VAL A 208 2.79 12.82 2.02
C VAL A 208 1.36 12.70 1.50
N ALA A 209 1.18 12.18 0.27
CA ALA A 209 -0.13 11.94 -0.30
C ALA A 209 -0.95 10.96 0.54
N GLN A 210 -0.32 9.87 1.00
CA GLN A 210 -0.96 8.89 1.86
C GLN A 210 -1.34 9.43 3.22
N TYR A 211 -0.52 10.30 3.81
CA TYR A 211 -0.89 10.91 5.08
C TYR A 211 -2.16 11.75 4.92
N SER A 212 -2.23 12.54 3.84
CA SER A 212 -3.44 13.26 3.49
C SER A 212 -4.64 12.32 3.33
N SER A 213 -4.51 11.22 2.60
CA SER A 213 -5.57 10.20 2.47
C SER A 213 -6.00 9.64 3.82
N ALA A 214 -5.04 9.24 4.68
CA ALA A 214 -5.27 8.67 5.99
C ALA A 214 -5.99 9.62 6.96
N THR A 215 -5.83 10.95 6.81
CA THR A 215 -6.60 11.93 7.61
C THR A 215 -8.08 12.02 7.25
N ASN A 216 -8.48 11.50 6.09
CA ASN A 216 -9.85 11.56 5.58
C ASN A 216 -10.64 10.26 5.78
N THR A 217 -10.05 9.24 6.42
CA THR A 217 -10.66 7.92 6.65
C THR A 217 -10.17 7.31 7.96
N ASP A 218 -10.95 6.39 8.53
CA ASP A 218 -10.53 5.55 9.66
C ASP A 218 -9.90 4.23 9.20
N ALA A 219 -9.80 3.99 7.89
CA ALA A 219 -9.10 2.84 7.33
C ALA A 219 -7.62 2.86 7.72
N TYR A 220 -7.07 1.68 8.01
CA TYR A 220 -5.69 1.54 8.41
C TYR A 220 -4.72 1.60 7.23
N GLU A 221 -5.09 0.99 6.11
CA GLU A 221 -4.31 0.85 4.88
C GLU A 221 -3.60 2.14 4.45
N PRO A 222 -4.27 3.30 4.19
CA PRO A 222 -3.56 4.51 3.77
C PRO A 222 -2.50 5.01 4.76
N TYR A 223 -2.67 4.76 6.06
CA TYR A 223 -1.63 5.09 7.03
C TYR A 223 -0.44 4.14 6.88
N LEU A 224 -0.71 2.84 6.74
CA LEU A 224 0.33 1.82 6.66
C LEU A 224 1.15 1.92 5.37
N ASP A 225 0.51 2.21 4.23
CA ASP A 225 1.21 2.41 2.97
C ASP A 225 2.11 3.65 3.03
N GLY A 226 1.58 4.76 3.57
CA GLY A 226 2.35 5.98 3.78
C GLY A 226 3.53 5.81 4.73
N TYR A 227 3.37 5.01 5.79
CA TYR A 227 4.47 4.59 6.67
C TYR A 227 5.53 3.81 5.87
N GLY A 228 5.11 2.88 5.01
CA GLY A 228 6.01 2.13 4.12
C GLY A 228 6.84 3.04 3.22
N PHE A 229 6.20 3.98 2.53
CA PHE A 229 6.88 4.94 1.65
C PHE A 229 7.87 5.82 2.40
N TYR A 230 7.48 6.34 3.57
CA TYR A 230 8.37 7.09 4.45
C TYR A 230 9.60 6.27 4.89
N SER A 231 9.37 5.02 5.32
CA SER A 231 10.42 4.11 5.78
C SER A 231 11.42 3.81 4.66
N THR A 232 10.93 3.52 3.46
CA THR A 232 11.76 3.27 2.28
C THR A 232 12.52 4.52 1.85
N ALA A 233 11.88 5.69 1.80
CA ALA A 233 12.54 6.95 1.47
C ALA A 233 13.70 7.25 2.43
N SER A 234 13.47 7.05 3.74
CA SER A 234 14.49 7.25 4.78
C SER A 234 15.68 6.33 4.59
N ALA A 235 15.43 5.03 4.34
CA ALA A 235 16.49 4.04 4.13
C ALA A 235 17.30 4.34 2.86
N LEU A 236 16.64 4.66 1.74
CA LEU A 236 17.31 5.01 0.48
C LEU A 236 18.18 6.26 0.64
N LEU A 237 17.68 7.31 1.30
CA LEU A 237 18.47 8.51 1.53
C LEU A 237 19.67 8.20 2.44
N GLU A 238 19.53 7.36 3.46
CA GLU A 238 20.64 6.94 4.32
C GLU A 238 21.71 6.18 3.54
N ASP A 239 21.31 5.15 2.78
CA ASP A 239 22.21 4.28 2.02
C ASP A 239 23.00 5.05 0.95
N HIS A 240 22.38 6.07 0.34
CA HIS A 240 22.96 6.85 -0.76
C HIS A 240 23.40 8.27 -0.36
N ARG A 241 23.32 8.63 0.93
CA ARG A 241 23.50 10.01 1.43
C ARG A 241 24.74 10.68 0.88
N ALA A 242 25.90 10.04 1.02
CA ALA A 242 27.18 10.65 0.67
C ALA A 242 27.28 10.97 -0.83
N ALA A 243 26.65 10.16 -1.70
CA ALA A 243 26.64 10.38 -3.13
C ALA A 243 25.63 11.47 -3.51
N ILE A 244 24.42 11.41 -2.95
CA ILE A 244 23.37 12.41 -3.18
C ILE A 244 23.81 13.78 -2.69
N GLU A 245 24.35 13.90 -1.48
CA GLU A 245 24.78 15.18 -0.90
C GLU A 245 25.94 15.82 -1.69
N ALA A 246 26.79 15.01 -2.33
CA ALA A 246 27.88 15.50 -3.16
C ALA A 246 27.39 16.18 -4.46
N GLU A 247 26.24 15.75 -4.99
CA GLU A 247 25.69 16.24 -6.26
C GLU A 247 24.49 17.18 -6.08
N ALA A 248 23.70 16.97 -5.03
CA ALA A 248 22.46 17.68 -4.71
C ALA A 248 22.33 17.97 -3.19
N PRO A 249 23.21 18.82 -2.62
CA PRO A 249 23.18 19.14 -1.19
C PRO A 249 21.90 19.84 -0.74
N ASP A 250 21.39 20.80 -1.54
CA ASP A 250 20.15 21.53 -1.23
C ASP A 250 18.93 20.58 -1.22
N PHE A 251 18.90 19.59 -2.14
CA PHE A 251 17.90 18.53 -2.14
C PHE A 251 18.00 17.69 -0.85
N THR A 252 19.21 17.34 -0.43
CA THR A 252 19.43 16.53 0.78
C THR A 252 18.92 17.24 2.03
N GLU A 253 19.21 18.54 2.17
CA GLU A 253 18.71 19.36 3.29
C GLU A 253 17.17 19.44 3.30
N GLN A 254 16.56 19.63 2.12
CA GLN A 254 15.11 19.67 2.01
C GLN A 254 14.48 18.30 2.27
N ALA A 255 15.08 17.21 1.79
CA ALA A 255 14.62 15.85 2.02
C ALA A 255 14.65 15.53 3.53
N ASP A 256 15.73 15.89 4.23
CA ASP A 256 15.83 15.73 5.69
C ASP A 256 14.71 16.51 6.42
N THR A 257 14.36 17.70 5.94
CA THR A 257 13.25 18.49 6.49
C THR A 257 11.90 17.78 6.35
N VAL A 258 11.59 17.26 5.16
CA VAL A 258 10.32 16.57 4.91
C VAL A 258 10.27 15.21 5.65
N LEU A 259 11.37 14.46 5.65
CA LEU A 259 11.46 13.18 6.35
C LEU A 259 11.31 13.33 7.86
N ALA A 260 11.79 14.44 8.45
CA ALA A 260 11.54 14.73 9.86
C ALA A 260 10.05 14.96 10.15
N GLN A 261 9.32 15.65 9.26
CA GLN A 261 7.87 15.83 9.40
C GLN A 261 7.11 14.51 9.21
N LEU A 262 7.55 13.68 8.25
CA LEU A 262 6.99 12.34 8.04
C LEU A 262 7.27 11.42 9.24
N ALA A 263 8.42 11.53 9.90
CA ALA A 263 8.72 10.78 11.11
C ALA A 263 7.75 11.10 12.25
N ASP A 264 7.36 12.38 12.40
CA ASP A 264 6.33 12.80 13.36
C ASP A 264 4.92 12.30 12.95
N ALA A 265 4.64 12.24 11.65
CA ALA A 265 3.39 11.76 11.09
C ALA A 265 3.22 10.23 11.16
N TYR A 266 4.33 9.50 11.02
CA TYR A 266 4.42 8.04 10.94
C TYR A 266 5.38 7.47 12.00
N PRO A 267 5.09 7.66 13.30
CA PRO A 267 6.01 7.27 14.37
C PRO A 267 6.25 5.76 14.45
N THR A 268 5.27 4.96 14.04
CA THR A 268 5.33 3.48 13.99
C THR A 268 4.37 2.95 12.91
N ALA A 269 4.47 1.67 12.54
CA ALA A 269 3.47 1.02 11.69
C ALA A 269 2.05 1.07 12.30
N ASN A 270 1.90 1.09 13.63
CA ASN A 270 0.59 1.30 14.26
C ASN A 270 0.05 2.70 14.00
N ARG A 271 -1.15 2.77 13.42
CA ARG A 271 -1.89 4.03 13.26
C ARG A 271 -2.23 4.64 14.62
N PRO A 272 -1.81 5.88 14.92
CA PRO A 272 -2.25 6.58 16.13
C PRO A 272 -3.77 6.79 16.16
N GLU A 273 -4.33 6.98 17.37
CA GLU A 273 -5.75 7.33 17.52
C GLU A 273 -6.10 8.66 16.83
N THR A 274 -5.15 9.60 16.79
CA THR A 274 -5.27 10.91 16.14
C THR A 274 -4.07 11.18 15.23
N LEU A 275 -4.35 11.70 14.03
CA LEU A 275 -3.34 12.10 13.05
C LEU A 275 -3.14 13.62 13.12
N ASP A 276 -2.32 14.06 14.07
CA ASP A 276 -2.19 15.48 14.43
C ASP A 276 -1.06 16.23 13.70
N ALA A 277 -0.23 15.54 12.91
CA ALA A 277 0.83 16.20 12.13
C ALA A 277 0.24 17.18 11.11
N ASP A 278 0.91 18.31 10.89
CA ASP A 278 0.44 19.38 10.00
C ASP A 278 0.60 19.00 8.53
N ALA A 279 -0.44 18.38 7.97
CA ALA A 279 -0.49 17.95 6.57
C ALA A 279 -0.28 19.12 5.58
N SER A 280 -0.69 20.34 5.94
CA SER A 280 -0.52 21.51 5.08
C SER A 280 0.94 21.96 5.03
N ALA A 281 1.61 22.01 6.19
CA ALA A 281 3.04 22.31 6.24
C ALA A 281 3.86 21.25 5.51
N MET A 282 3.51 19.97 5.68
CA MET A 282 4.17 18.85 5.02
C MET A 282 3.99 18.86 3.50
N THR A 283 2.78 19.15 3.01
CA THR A 283 2.52 19.31 1.57
C THR A 283 3.31 20.47 0.98
N ALA A 284 3.43 21.59 1.70
CA ALA A 284 4.22 22.73 1.25
C ALA A 284 5.72 22.40 1.17
N ALA A 285 6.27 21.73 2.18
CA ALA A 285 7.67 21.33 2.21
C ALA A 285 7.99 20.27 1.13
N ASN A 286 7.09 19.31 0.90
CA ASN A 286 7.23 18.36 -0.20
C ASN A 286 7.13 19.05 -1.56
N SER A 287 6.22 20.03 -1.75
CA SER A 287 6.16 20.79 -3.01
C SER A 287 7.48 21.50 -3.34
N GLU A 288 8.17 22.01 -2.32
CA GLU A 288 9.52 22.59 -2.48
C GLU A 288 10.55 21.52 -2.89
N LEU A 289 10.52 20.34 -2.25
CA LEU A 289 11.36 19.21 -2.62
C LEU A 289 11.13 18.77 -4.08
N GLN A 290 9.87 18.64 -4.51
CA GLN A 290 9.50 18.26 -5.87
C GLN A 290 9.95 19.30 -6.90
N LEU A 291 9.94 20.60 -6.54
CA LEU A 291 10.51 21.63 -7.41
C LEU A 291 12.03 21.49 -7.54
N MET A 292 12.75 21.19 -6.47
CA MET A 292 14.19 20.96 -6.51
C MET A 292 14.53 19.75 -7.38
N VAL A 293 13.84 18.62 -7.18
CA VAL A 293 14.12 17.38 -7.91
C VAL A 293 13.83 17.51 -9.41
N SER A 294 12.84 18.32 -9.80
CA SER A 294 12.56 18.63 -11.21
C SER A 294 13.67 19.41 -11.92
N GLY A 295 14.57 20.03 -11.15
CA GLY A 295 15.74 20.76 -11.64
C GLY A 295 17.04 19.96 -11.65
N LEU A 296 17.03 18.71 -11.18
CA LEU A 296 18.14 17.77 -11.21
C LEU A 296 18.19 17.02 -12.56
#